data_AF-A0A5T1J2F0-F1
#
_entry.id   AF-A0A5T1J2F0-F1
#
_cell.length_a   1.000
_cell.length_b   1.000
_cell.length_c   1.000
_cell.angle_alpha   90.00
_cell.angle_beta   90.00
_cell.angle_gamma   90.00
#
_symmetry.space_group_name_H-M   'P 1'
#
loop_
_entity.id
_entity.type
_entity.pdbx_description
1 polymer ?
#
loop_
_entity_poly.entity_id
_entity_poly.type
_entity_poly.pdbx_seq_one_letter_code
_entity_poly.pdbx_strand_id
1 'polypeptide(L)'
;MTNVVLLGESHFAMKNGIQKGLKDSGCHVLNLSLGATPGIQNLYEIIRNRQIIQKADLIITGSNTHDVAQYNNLNLIKLCYRNLNWLYKELYFLNKKIISFISPMPQNFLNPDCLNIVVNIHRFLSNYY
;
A
#
# COMPACT_ATOMS: atom_id res chain seq x y z
N MET A 1 -14.33 19.24 0.96
CA MET A 1 -13.98 18.13 1.86
C MET A 1 -13.13 17.16 1.06
N THR A 2 -11.90 16.88 1.50
CA THR A 2 -10.96 16.04 0.75
C THR A 2 -11.39 14.57 0.81
N ASN A 3 -11.53 13.93 -0.35
CA ASN A 3 -11.80 12.51 -0.49
C ASN A 3 -10.49 11.71 -0.44
N VAL A 4 -10.27 10.99 0.66
CA VAL A 4 -9.09 10.15 0.87
C VAL A 4 -9.48 8.68 0.71
N VAL A 5 -8.76 7.96 -0.15
CA VAL A 5 -8.86 6.50 -0.24
C VAL A 5 -7.65 5.85 0.46
N LEU A 6 -7.92 4.89 1.34
CA LEU A 6 -6.90 4.07 1.98
C LEU A 6 -6.84 2.69 1.33
N LEU A 7 -5.65 2.29 0.91
CA LEU A 7 -5.31 0.97 0.39
C LEU A 7 -4.19 0.38 1.23
N GLY A 8 -4.37 -0.80 1.81
CA GLY A 8 -3.30 -1.43 2.56
C GLY A 8 -3.78 -2.45 3.58
N GLU A 9 -3.02 -2.57 4.65
CA GLU A 9 -3.15 -3.65 5.62
C GLU A 9 -3.91 -3.24 6.90
N SER A 10 -3.65 -3.96 7.99
CA SER A 10 -4.25 -3.75 9.31
C SER A 10 -4.05 -2.34 9.85
N HIS A 11 -2.92 -1.68 9.56
CA HIS A 11 -2.65 -0.30 9.99
C HIS A 11 -3.71 0.70 9.50
N PHE A 12 -4.31 0.43 8.34
CA PHE A 12 -5.42 1.24 7.81
C PHE A 12 -6.77 0.62 8.11
N ALA A 13 -6.92 -0.71 8.08
CA ALA A 13 -8.20 -1.38 8.33
C ALA A 13 -8.76 -1.12 9.75
N MET A 14 -7.87 -0.86 10.73
CA MET A 14 -8.27 -0.48 12.09
C MET A 14 -8.93 0.90 12.13
N LYS A 15 -10.17 0.95 12.62
CA LYS A 15 -11.02 2.16 12.59
C LYS A 15 -10.58 3.27 13.54
N ASN A 16 -9.83 2.95 14.60
CA ASN A 16 -9.46 3.90 15.67
C ASN A 16 -8.04 4.48 15.51
N GLY A 17 -7.37 4.23 14.38
CA GLY A 17 -6.04 4.74 14.08
C GLY A 17 -6.06 5.84 13.02
N ILE A 18 -5.29 5.65 11.95
CA ILE A 18 -5.11 6.60 10.84
C ILE A 18 -6.45 7.05 10.25
N GLN A 19 -7.39 6.11 10.07
CA GLN A 19 -8.71 6.44 9.56
C GLN A 19 -9.48 7.42 10.47
N LYS A 20 -9.39 7.27 11.79
CA LYS A 20 -10.02 8.19 12.75
C LYS A 20 -9.36 9.56 12.68
N GLY A 21 -8.03 9.63 12.72
CA GLY A 21 -7.31 10.90 12.64
C GLY A 21 -7.65 11.70 11.37
N LEU A 22 -7.74 11.03 10.22
CA LEU A 22 -8.16 11.67 8.96
C LEU A 22 -9.60 12.16 9.00
N LYS A 23 -10.54 11.37 9.55
CA LYS A 23 -11.94 11.80 9.70
C LYS A 23 -12.08 12.98 10.63
N ASP A 24 -11.39 12.96 11.77
CA ASP A 24 -11.38 14.04 12.76
C ASP A 24 -10.78 15.33 12.18
N SER A 25 -9.87 15.23 11.20
CA SER A 25 -9.35 16.37 10.43
C SER A 25 -10.32 16.92 9.36
N GLY A 26 -11.52 16.35 9.25
CA GLY A 26 -12.54 16.78 8.28
C GLY A 26 -12.39 16.16 6.88
N CYS A 27 -11.63 15.08 6.72
CA CYS A 27 -11.57 14.34 5.46
C CYS A 27 -12.73 13.34 5.32
N HIS A 28 -13.22 13.14 4.10
CA HIS A 28 -14.07 12.00 3.79
C HIS A 28 -13.19 10.79 3.45
N VAL A 29 -13.26 9.73 4.25
CA VAL A 29 -12.33 8.58 4.15
C VAL A 29 -13.05 7.33 3.71
N LEU A 30 -12.67 6.82 2.53
CA LEU A 30 -13.06 5.52 2.00
C LEU A 30 -11.92 4.53 2.23
N ASN A 31 -12.18 3.49 3.02
CA ASN A 31 -11.17 2.52 3.39
C ASN A 31 -11.39 1.21 2.64
N LEU A 32 -10.48 0.90 1.72
CA LEU A 32 -10.46 -0.33 0.92
C LEU A 32 -9.36 -1.29 1.40
N SER A 33 -8.81 -1.05 2.59
CA SER A 33 -7.72 -1.85 3.16
C SER A 33 -8.22 -3.20 3.64
N LEU A 34 -7.43 -4.26 3.40
CA LEU A 34 -7.68 -5.60 3.88
C LEU A 34 -6.47 -6.08 4.68
N GLY A 35 -6.70 -6.38 5.96
CA GLY A 35 -5.65 -6.88 6.85
C GLY A 35 -4.99 -8.15 6.30
N ALA A 36 -3.71 -8.31 6.62
CA ALA A 36 -2.92 -9.47 6.24
C ALA A 36 -2.79 -9.75 4.73
N THR A 37 -2.71 -8.70 3.91
CA THR A 37 -2.58 -8.84 2.46
C THR A 37 -1.40 -8.06 1.87
N PRO A 38 -0.68 -8.63 0.87
CA PRO A 38 0.39 -7.95 0.14
C PRO A 38 -0.15 -6.91 -0.86
N GLY A 39 0.74 -6.12 -1.47
CA GLY A 39 0.39 -5.03 -2.39
C GLY A 39 -0.43 -5.42 -3.62
N ILE A 40 -0.44 -6.70 -4.02
CA ILE A 40 -1.31 -7.17 -5.11
C ILE A 40 -2.81 -7.03 -4.76
N GLN A 41 -3.17 -7.09 -3.47
CA GLN A 41 -4.54 -6.82 -3.03
C GLN A 41 -4.90 -5.33 -3.21
N ASN A 42 -3.96 -4.42 -2.96
CA ASN A 42 -4.18 -3.00 -3.24
C ASN A 42 -4.44 -2.76 -4.73
N LEU A 43 -3.69 -3.43 -5.62
CA LEU A 43 -3.93 -3.37 -7.06
C LEU A 43 -5.32 -3.89 -7.42
N TYR A 44 -5.72 -5.03 -6.85
CA TYR A 44 -7.06 -5.57 -7.06
C TYR A 44 -8.15 -4.57 -6.63
N GLU A 45 -8.02 -3.93 -5.47
CA GLU A 45 -9.01 -2.94 -5.00
C GLU A 45 -9.03 -1.67 -5.86
N ILE A 46 -7.90 -1.27 -6.45
CA ILE A 46 -7.86 -0.18 -7.43
C ILE A 46 -8.71 -0.52 -8.66
N ILE A 47 -8.53 -1.72 -9.21
CA ILE A 47 -9.23 -2.18 -10.41
C ILE A 47 -10.74 -2.36 -10.10
N ARG A 48 -11.06 -3.06 -9.00
CA ARG A 48 -12.42 -3.36 -8.59
C ARG A 48 -13.25 -2.11 -8.28
N ASN A 49 -12.62 -1.10 -7.68
CA ASN A 49 -13.30 0.12 -7.22
C ASN A 49 -12.92 1.34 -8.07
N ARG A 50 -12.66 1.15 -9.38
CA ARG A 50 -12.19 2.21 -10.29
C ARG A 50 -12.96 3.54 -10.15
N GLN A 51 -14.29 3.47 -10.02
CA GLN A 51 -15.15 4.65 -9.87
C GLN A 51 -14.91 5.43 -8.57
N ILE A 52 -14.63 4.72 -7.47
CA ILE A 52 -14.28 5.33 -6.19
C ILE A 52 -12.88 5.97 -6.29
N ILE A 53 -11.93 5.24 -6.87
CA ILE A 53 -10.55 5.70 -7.05
C ILE A 53 -10.48 6.96 -7.90
N GLN A 54 -11.24 7.04 -8.99
CA GLN A 54 -11.28 8.22 -9.86
C GLN A 54 -11.79 9.48 -9.14
N LYS A 55 -12.62 9.33 -8.10
CA LYS A 55 -13.16 10.43 -7.30
C LYS A 55 -12.26 10.81 -6.12
N ALA A 56 -11.17 10.08 -5.87
CA ALA A 56 -10.22 10.39 -4.82
C ALA A 56 -9.43 11.66 -5.15
N ASP A 57 -9.23 12.49 -4.14
CA ASP A 57 -8.29 13.62 -4.15
C ASP A 57 -6.90 13.17 -3.69
N LEU A 58 -6.86 12.20 -2.78
CA LEU A 58 -5.65 11.60 -2.24
C LEU A 58 -5.84 10.09 -2.10
N ILE A 59 -4.81 9.33 -2.47
CA ILE A 59 -4.73 7.89 -2.23
C ILE A 59 -3.53 7.63 -1.34
N ILE A 60 -3.73 6.92 -0.23
CA ILE A 60 -2.66 6.46 0.65
C ILE A 60 -2.56 4.95 0.51
N THR A 61 -1.40 4.45 0.09
CA THR A 61 -1.15 3.02 -0.07
C THR A 61 -0.04 2.54 0.87
N GLY A 62 -0.18 1.35 1.46
CA GLY A 62 0.85 0.79 2.35
C GLY A 62 0.67 -0.71 2.57
N SER A 63 1.61 -1.50 2.05
CA SER A 63 1.59 -2.97 2.09
C SER A 63 2.95 -3.62 2.38
N ASN A 64 3.96 -2.83 2.74
CA ASN A 64 5.33 -3.32 2.81
C ASN A 64 5.53 -4.44 3.84
N THR A 65 4.75 -4.45 4.92
CA THR A 65 4.87 -5.43 5.99
C THR A 65 4.44 -6.83 5.55
N HIS A 66 3.30 -6.96 4.87
CA HIS A 66 2.85 -8.25 4.33
C HIS A 66 3.50 -8.58 2.99
N ASP A 67 3.99 -7.61 2.23
CA ASP A 67 4.87 -7.90 1.10
C ASP A 67 6.14 -8.62 1.57
N VAL A 68 6.80 -8.15 2.64
CA VAL A 68 7.97 -8.88 3.17
C VAL A 68 7.56 -10.26 3.68
N ALA A 69 6.49 -10.37 4.47
CA ALA A 69 6.06 -11.66 5.01
C ALA A 69 5.70 -12.68 3.90
N GLN A 70 5.00 -12.23 2.86
CA GLN A 70 4.60 -13.08 1.73
C GLN A 70 5.80 -13.48 0.85
N TYR A 71 6.75 -12.57 0.64
CA TYR A 71 7.93 -12.80 -0.19
C TYR A 71 9.20 -13.00 0.65
N ASN A 72 9.06 -13.63 1.82
CA ASN A 72 10.16 -13.88 2.78
C ASN A 72 11.13 -14.99 2.33
N ASN A 73 11.42 -15.07 1.04
CA ASN A 73 12.33 -16.02 0.41
C ASN A 73 12.96 -15.35 -0.81
N LEU A 74 14.30 -15.38 -0.91
CA LEU A 74 15.04 -14.71 -1.98
C LEU A 74 14.61 -15.15 -3.39
N ASN A 75 14.14 -16.39 -3.55
CA ASN A 75 13.63 -16.90 -4.83
C ASN A 75 12.32 -16.23 -5.26
N LEU A 76 11.58 -15.60 -4.35
CA LEU A 76 10.32 -14.91 -4.60
C LEU A 76 10.47 -13.41 -4.87
N ILE A 77 11.68 -12.85 -4.76
CA ILE A 77 11.90 -11.40 -4.95
C ILE A 77 11.51 -10.93 -6.35
N LYS A 78 11.75 -11.74 -7.39
CA LYS A 78 11.29 -11.41 -8.76
C LYS A 78 9.76 -11.31 -8.85
N LEU A 79 9.05 -12.18 -8.13
CA LEU A 79 7.60 -12.17 -8.06
C LEU A 79 7.10 -10.93 -7.28
N CYS A 80 7.75 -10.62 -6.15
CA CYS A 80 7.50 -9.40 -5.38
C CYS A 80 7.63 -8.16 -6.26
N TYR A 81 8.78 -7.99 -6.92
CA TYR A 81 9.05 -6.86 -7.79
C TYR A 81 7.99 -6.73 -8.89
N ARG A 82 7.63 -7.82 -9.56
CA ARG A 82 6.59 -7.81 -10.60
C ARG A 82 5.27 -7.29 -10.07
N ASN A 83 4.80 -7.84 -8.95
CA ASN A 83 3.51 -7.51 -8.37
C ASN A 83 3.48 -6.05 -7.86
N LEU A 84 4.53 -5.59 -7.20
CA LEU A 84 4.66 -4.20 -6.79
C LEU A 84 4.79 -3.26 -7.98
N ASN A 85 5.55 -3.62 -9.01
CA ASN A 85 5.66 -2.82 -10.22
C ASN A 85 4.30 -2.62 -10.91
N TRP A 86 3.42 -3.63 -10.92
CA TRP A 86 2.06 -3.46 -11.41
C TRP A 86 1.23 -2.51 -10.54
N LEU A 87 1.34 -2.61 -9.21
CA LEU A 87 0.68 -1.68 -8.29
C LEU A 87 1.12 -0.24 -8.54
N TYR A 88 2.42 0.04 -8.51
CA TYR A 88 2.95 1.39 -8.68
C TYR A 88 2.70 1.97 -10.08
N LYS A 89 2.77 1.14 -11.12
CA LYS A 89 2.42 1.55 -12.48
C LYS A 89 0.94 1.93 -12.61
N GLU A 90 0.03 1.17 -12.00
CA GLU A 90 -1.39 1.54 -12.01
C GLU A 90 -1.60 2.84 -11.22
N LEU A 91 -1.00 2.98 -10.03
CA LEU A 91 -1.07 4.20 -9.23
C LEU A 91 -0.62 5.45 -10.00
N TYR A 92 0.46 5.34 -10.78
CA TYR A 92 0.93 6.39 -11.68
C TYR A 92 -0.13 6.81 -12.71
N PHE A 93 -0.72 5.83 -13.40
CA PHE A 93 -1.72 6.10 -14.44
C PHE A 93 -3.03 6.65 -13.92
N LEU A 94 -3.31 6.57 -12.62
CA LEU A 94 -4.46 7.25 -12.02
C LEU A 94 -4.34 8.78 -12.12
N ASN A 95 -3.11 9.32 -12.26
CA ASN A 95 -2.82 10.74 -12.24
C ASN A 95 -3.43 11.44 -11.01
N LYS A 96 -3.20 10.84 -9.83
CA LYS A 96 -3.70 11.30 -8.54
C LYS A 96 -2.55 11.63 -7.60
N LYS A 97 -2.84 12.38 -6.55
CA LYS A 97 -1.91 12.53 -5.43
C LYS A 97 -1.81 11.21 -4.68
N ILE A 98 -0.62 10.63 -4.63
CA ILE A 98 -0.34 9.35 -3.96
C ILE A 98 0.59 9.58 -2.76
N ILE A 99 0.32 8.90 -1.65
CA ILE A 99 1.26 8.74 -0.54
C ILE A 99 1.55 7.25 -0.36
N SER A 100 2.82 6.88 -0.51
CA SER A 100 3.33 5.55 -0.16
C SER A 100 3.72 5.52 1.32
N PHE A 101 2.90 4.87 2.14
CA PHE A 101 3.18 4.64 3.55
C PHE A 101 4.05 3.39 3.71
N ILE A 102 5.28 3.58 4.19
CA ILE A 102 6.21 2.50 4.51
C ILE A 102 6.22 2.34 6.03
N SER A 103 5.59 1.28 6.51
CA SER A 103 5.52 0.98 7.95
C SER A 103 6.87 0.50 8.47
N PRO A 104 7.32 0.97 9.66
CA PRO A 104 8.47 0.36 10.33
C PRO A 104 8.15 -1.08 10.72
N MET A 105 9.07 -2.01 10.46
CA MET A 105 8.86 -3.43 10.73
C MET A 105 9.96 -4.01 11.62
N PRO A 106 9.73 -4.13 12.95
CA PRO A 106 10.71 -4.68 13.89
C PRO A 106 10.69 -6.22 13.98
N GLN A 107 10.32 -6.92 12.90
CA GLN A 107 10.07 -8.37 12.95
C GLN A 107 11.38 -9.16 12.80
N ASN A 108 12.01 -9.50 13.93
CA ASN A 108 13.25 -10.30 14.00
C ASN A 108 13.11 -11.74 13.47
N PHE A 109 11.89 -12.20 13.17
CA PHE A 109 11.62 -13.55 12.66
C PHE A 109 11.59 -13.63 11.12
N LEU A 110 11.66 -12.49 10.43
CA LEU A 110 11.71 -12.45 8.96
C LEU A 110 13.17 -12.41 8.47
N ASN A 111 13.38 -12.85 7.23
CA ASN A 111 14.71 -12.83 6.62
C ASN A 111 15.13 -11.35 6.43
N PRO A 112 16.27 -10.92 7.02
CA PRO A 112 16.70 -9.53 7.00
C PRO A 112 17.05 -9.03 5.59
N ASP A 113 17.55 -9.90 4.71
CA ASP A 113 17.83 -9.55 3.32
C ASP A 113 16.53 -9.31 2.55
N CYS A 114 15.55 -10.21 2.71
CA CYS A 114 14.22 -10.03 2.12
C CYS A 114 13.57 -8.73 2.60
N LEU A 115 13.66 -8.43 3.90
CA LEU A 115 13.17 -7.17 4.47
C LEU A 115 13.79 -5.96 3.77
N ASN A 116 15.12 -5.91 3.73
CA ASN A 116 15.85 -4.80 3.11
C ASN A 116 15.51 -4.65 1.62
N ILE A 117 15.49 -5.76 0.88
CA ILE A 117 15.20 -5.78 -0.55
C ILE A 117 13.78 -5.29 -0.82
N VAL A 118 12.77 -5.89 -0.18
CA VAL A 118 11.36 -5.56 -0.45
C VAL A 118 11.03 -4.12 -0.07
N VAL A 119 11.52 -3.63 1.08
CA VAL A 119 11.35 -2.22 1.46
C VAL A 119 12.00 -1.28 0.44
N ASN A 120 13.19 -1.62 -0.05
CA ASN A 120 13.86 -0.82 -1.07
C ASN A 120 13.15 -0.89 -2.44
N ILE A 121 12.48 -2.00 -2.78
CA ILE A 121 11.61 -2.07 -3.97
C ILE A 121 10.46 -1.07 -3.84
N HIS A 122 9.77 -0.99 -2.70
CA HIS A 122 8.72 0.01 -2.48
C HIS A 122 9.24 1.44 -2.64
N ARG A 123 10.39 1.75 -2.03
CA ARG A 123 11.04 3.07 -2.15
C ARG A 123 11.40 3.39 -3.59
N PHE A 124 12.04 2.45 -4.29
CA PHE A 124 12.45 2.63 -5.67
C PHE A 124 11.24 2.89 -6.56
N LEU A 125 10.24 2.01 -6.53
CA LEU A 125 9.07 2.12 -7.41
C LEU A 125 8.23 3.37 -7.11
N SER A 126 8.14 3.79 -5.84
CA SER A 126 7.44 5.02 -5.45
C SER A 126 8.15 6.31 -5.91
N ASN A 127 9.44 6.26 -6.25
CA ASN A 127 10.17 7.40 -6.79
C ASN A 127 10.32 7.32 -8.32
N TYR A 128 10.28 6.11 -8.88
CA TYR A 128 10.40 5.87 -10.31
C TYR A 128 9.14 6.26 -11.08
N TYR A 129 7.97 5.95 -10.51
CA TYR A 129 6.65 6.30 -11.02
C TYR A 129 6.15 7.58 -10.34
#